data_AF-A0A838PZQ9-F1
#
_entry.id   AF-A0A838PZQ9-F1
#
_cell.length_a   1.000
_cell.length_b   1.000
_cell.length_c   1.000
_cell.angle_alpha   90.00
_cell.angle_beta   90.00
_cell.angle_gamma   90.00
#
_symmetry.space_group_name_H-M   'P 1'
#
loop_
_entity.id
_entity.type
_entity.pdbx_description
1 polymer ?
#
loop_
_entity_poly.entity_id
_entity_poly.type
_entity_poly.pdbx_seq_one_letter_code
_entity_poly.pdbx_strand_id
1 'polypeptide(L)'
;MANTGRNQPCACGSGRKTKRCCGTTTGPSPDQLDRAWLSTQAHEWAPELSSCTTADLDELLDEVIDLPLLDLSLHLPLPRLLPPPLERLRHAAAAQDPDAAANAAAAALPSIDTPSLRAHLARAVLALHDDDHRIDCDVTAYAIIDLADNDPSYLLFAALVQTFAVTAGAARTPAGLVLASR
;
A
#
# COMPACT_ATOMS: atom_id res chain seq x y z
N MET A 1 -26.11 -30.65 -1.68
CA MET A 1 -25.04 -31.62 -1.33
C MET A 1 -25.02 -31.77 0.19
N ALA A 2 -24.99 -33.00 0.70
CA ALA A 2 -25.02 -33.25 2.14
C ALA A 2 -23.80 -32.61 2.83
N ASN A 3 -24.01 -31.73 3.80
CA ASN A 3 -22.94 -31.15 4.59
C ASN A 3 -22.31 -32.26 5.45
N THR A 4 -21.23 -32.87 4.96
CA THR A 4 -20.41 -33.78 5.76
C THR A 4 -19.96 -33.07 7.03
N GLY A 5 -20.34 -33.61 8.19
CA GLY A 5 -20.06 -32.96 9.47
C GLY A 5 -18.57 -32.74 9.71
N ARG A 6 -18.22 -31.68 10.43
CA ARG A 6 -16.83 -31.22 10.69
C ARG A 6 -15.86 -32.32 11.18
N ASN A 7 -16.35 -33.34 11.89
CA ASN A 7 -15.57 -34.48 12.40
C ASN A 7 -15.65 -35.75 11.54
N GLN A 8 -16.42 -35.76 10.45
CA GLN A 8 -16.56 -36.90 9.53
C GLN A 8 -15.36 -37.00 8.58
N PRO A 9 -15.11 -38.20 8.01
CA PRO A 9 -14.13 -38.37 6.93
C PRO A 9 -14.38 -37.38 5.78
N CYS A 10 -13.31 -36.79 5.27
CA CYS A 10 -13.38 -35.78 4.23
C CYS A 10 -13.84 -36.39 2.90
N ALA A 11 -14.74 -35.70 2.21
CA ALA A 11 -15.31 -36.15 0.93
C ALA A 11 -14.29 -36.25 -0.22
N CYS A 12 -13.09 -35.67 -0.08
CA CYS A 12 -12.01 -35.81 -1.06
C CYS A 12 -11.30 -37.18 -1.04
N GLY A 13 -11.71 -38.11 -0.16
CA GLY A 13 -11.15 -39.46 -0.11
C GLY A 13 -9.84 -39.59 0.66
N SER A 14 -9.35 -38.53 1.31
CA SER A 14 -8.08 -38.55 2.06
C SER A 14 -8.10 -39.36 3.36
N GLY A 15 -9.26 -39.82 3.82
CA GLY A 15 -9.45 -40.49 5.12
C GLY A 15 -9.27 -39.58 6.34
N ARG A 16 -8.86 -38.32 6.16
CA ARG A 16 -8.72 -37.32 7.25
C ARG A 16 -10.09 -36.75 7.63
N LYS A 17 -10.23 -36.25 8.87
CA LYS A 17 -11.42 -35.49 9.28
C LYS A 17 -11.55 -34.23 8.42
N THR A 18 -12.77 -33.85 8.06
CA THR A 18 -13.06 -32.64 7.25
C THR A 18 -12.36 -31.39 7.81
N LYS A 19 -12.38 -31.17 9.13
CA LYS A 19 -11.65 -30.07 9.82
C LYS A 19 -10.12 -30.12 9.81
N ARG A 20 -9.51 -31.11 9.16
CA ARG A 20 -8.05 -31.30 9.02
C ARG A 20 -7.69 -31.62 7.56
N CYS A 21 -8.56 -31.28 6.63
CA CYS A 21 -8.43 -31.55 5.19
C CYS A 21 -9.16 -30.44 4.42
N CYS A 22 -10.05 -30.75 3.48
CA CYS A 22 -10.72 -29.73 2.66
C CYS A 22 -11.62 -28.76 3.45
N GLY A 23 -11.96 -29.07 4.71
CA GLY A 23 -12.68 -28.16 5.61
C GLY A 23 -11.78 -27.21 6.40
N THR A 24 -10.47 -27.20 6.16
CA THR A 24 -9.57 -26.12 6.55
C THR A 24 -9.29 -25.24 5.34
N THR A 25 -9.24 -23.92 5.54
CA THR A 25 -8.65 -23.02 4.55
C THR A 25 -7.21 -23.46 4.34
N THR A 26 -6.95 -24.13 3.23
CA THR A 26 -5.64 -24.68 2.89
C THR A 26 -5.22 -23.92 1.64
N GLY A 27 -4.32 -22.95 1.81
CA GLY A 27 -3.91 -22.01 0.77
C GLY A 27 -3.22 -20.80 1.39
N PRO A 28 -2.46 -20.03 0.59
CA PRO A 28 -1.86 -18.80 1.06
C PRO A 28 -2.94 -17.82 1.57
N SER A 29 -2.64 -17.08 2.64
CA SER A 29 -3.49 -15.98 3.09
C SER A 29 -3.57 -14.89 2.00
N PRO A 30 -4.57 -14.00 2.05
CA PRO A 30 -4.62 -12.83 1.18
C PRO A 30 -3.29 -12.03 1.19
N ASP A 31 -2.74 -11.74 2.37
CA ASP A 31 -1.44 -11.06 2.50
C ASP A 31 -0.28 -11.82 1.83
N GLN A 32 -0.29 -13.16 1.86
CA GLN A 32 0.71 -13.98 1.18
C GLN A 32 0.55 -13.91 -0.34
N LEU A 33 -0.69 -13.83 -0.84
CA LEU A 33 -0.98 -13.63 -2.26
C LEU A 33 -0.55 -12.24 -2.72
N ASP A 34 -0.87 -11.19 -1.96
CA ASP A 34 -0.48 -9.81 -2.28
C ASP A 34 1.04 -9.63 -2.26
N ARG A 35 1.73 -10.25 -1.29
CA ARG A 35 3.20 -10.28 -1.28
C ARG A 35 3.78 -10.99 -2.50
N ALA A 36 3.23 -12.15 -2.87
CA ALA A 36 3.70 -12.90 -4.03
C ALA A 36 3.47 -12.12 -5.34
N TRP A 37 2.32 -11.43 -5.43
CA TRP A 37 2.01 -10.55 -6.54
C TRP A 37 2.99 -9.37 -6.62
N LEU A 38 3.24 -8.65 -5.51
CA LEU A 38 4.23 -7.56 -5.46
C LEU A 38 5.62 -8.03 -5.92
N SER A 39 6.09 -9.17 -5.42
CA SER A 39 7.37 -9.74 -5.83
C SER A 39 7.42 -10.07 -7.32
N THR A 40 6.30 -10.52 -7.90
CA THR A 40 6.20 -10.78 -9.35
C THR A 40 6.31 -9.48 -10.13
N GLN A 41 5.60 -8.44 -9.72
CA GLN A 41 5.64 -7.13 -10.37
C GLN A 41 7.02 -6.50 -10.27
N ALA A 42 7.66 -6.49 -9.09
CA ALA A 42 9.01 -5.95 -8.97
C ALA A 42 10.03 -6.66 -9.88
N HIS A 43 9.89 -7.98 -10.06
CA HIS A 43 10.76 -8.70 -11.00
C HIS A 43 10.51 -8.33 -12.46
N GLU A 44 9.25 -8.11 -12.83
CA GLU A 44 8.83 -7.71 -14.18
C GLU A 44 9.34 -6.30 -14.53
N TRP A 45 9.31 -5.38 -13.57
CA TRP A 45 9.71 -3.98 -13.76
C TRP A 45 11.19 -3.69 -13.51
N ALA A 46 11.92 -4.59 -12.83
CA ALA A 46 13.36 -4.41 -12.55
C ALA A 46 14.25 -4.09 -13.77
N PRO A 47 14.01 -4.63 -14.99
CA PRO A 47 14.81 -4.30 -16.16
C PRO A 47 14.78 -2.81 -16.54
N GLU A 48 13.70 -2.09 -16.26
CA GLU A 48 13.56 -0.66 -16.58
C GLU A 48 14.61 0.20 -15.86
N LEU A 49 15.03 -0.22 -14.65
CA LEU A 49 16.05 0.49 -13.87
C LEU A 49 17.47 -0.02 -14.11
N SER A 50 17.68 -0.94 -15.06
CA SER A 50 18.98 -1.61 -15.24
C SER A 50 20.12 -0.67 -15.67
N SER A 51 19.81 0.47 -16.26
CA SER A 51 20.77 1.50 -16.67
C SER A 51 20.87 2.69 -15.72
N CYS A 52 20.03 2.75 -14.68
CA CYS A 52 20.01 3.86 -13.74
C CYS A 52 21.28 3.90 -12.89
N THR A 53 21.85 5.10 -12.76
CA THR A 53 22.87 5.42 -11.78
C THR A 53 22.25 5.72 -10.43
N THR A 54 23.07 5.84 -9.39
CA THR A 54 22.57 6.27 -8.06
C THR A 54 21.92 7.66 -8.11
N ALA A 55 22.44 8.57 -8.92
CA ALA A 55 21.85 9.90 -9.07
C ALA A 55 20.46 9.83 -9.72
N ASP A 56 20.30 8.98 -10.73
CA ASP A 56 18.99 8.77 -11.37
C ASP A 56 17.99 8.18 -10.36
N LEU A 57 18.44 7.27 -9.49
CA LEU A 57 17.58 6.70 -8.44
C LEU A 57 17.16 7.71 -7.37
N ASP A 58 18.01 8.70 -7.07
CA ASP A 58 17.67 9.80 -6.15
C ASP A 58 16.60 10.73 -6.78
N GLU A 59 16.72 11.03 -8.08
CA GLU A 59 15.71 11.81 -8.82
C GLU A 59 14.36 11.06 -8.89
N LEU A 60 14.39 9.76 -9.19
CA LEU A 60 13.19 8.93 -9.19
C LEU A 60 12.53 8.85 -7.81
N LEU A 61 13.31 8.86 -6.73
CA LEU A 61 12.79 8.88 -5.38
C LEU A 61 11.97 10.16 -5.11
N ASP A 62 12.50 11.31 -5.51
CA ASP A 62 11.79 12.59 -5.37
C ASP A 62 10.44 12.55 -6.12
N GLU A 63 10.42 12.03 -7.34
CA GLU A 63 9.19 11.86 -8.12
C GLU A 63 8.20 10.89 -7.47
N VAL A 64 8.69 9.77 -6.93
CA VAL A 64 7.87 8.77 -6.24
C VAL A 64 7.23 9.33 -4.97
N ILE A 65 7.96 10.17 -4.22
CA ILE A 65 7.44 10.85 -3.02
C ILE A 65 6.27 11.78 -3.38
N ASP A 66 6.29 12.40 -4.57
CA ASP A 66 5.26 13.33 -5.03
C ASP A 66 4.04 12.65 -5.67
N LEU A 67 4.11 11.35 -6.01
CA LEU A 67 2.99 10.61 -6.63
C LEU A 67 1.64 10.79 -5.92
N PRO A 68 1.52 10.74 -4.57
CA PRO A 68 0.24 10.95 -3.88
C PRO A 68 -0.39 12.34 -4.07
N LEU A 69 0.36 13.31 -4.61
CA LEU A 69 -0.16 14.62 -5.01
C LEU A 69 -0.93 14.55 -6.34
N LEU A 70 -0.63 13.56 -7.18
CA LEU A 70 -1.18 13.45 -8.54
C LEU A 70 -2.58 12.85 -8.57
N ASP A 71 -2.89 11.90 -7.68
CA ASP A 71 -4.15 11.16 -7.75
C ASP A 71 -4.65 10.67 -6.38
N LEU A 72 -5.98 10.69 -6.19
CA LEU A 72 -6.62 10.21 -4.96
C LEU A 72 -6.55 8.69 -4.81
N SER A 73 -6.32 7.94 -5.89
CA SER A 73 -6.13 6.49 -5.84
C SER A 73 -4.87 6.07 -5.05
N LEU A 74 -3.92 6.99 -4.87
CA LEU A 74 -2.72 6.81 -4.05
C LEU A 74 -2.91 7.23 -2.60
N HIS A 75 -4.12 7.65 -2.20
CA HIS A 75 -4.43 7.96 -0.80
C HIS A 75 -4.87 6.70 -0.07
N LEU A 76 -4.44 6.56 1.18
CA LEU A 76 -4.68 5.34 1.94
C LEU A 76 -6.15 5.24 2.36
N PRO A 77 -6.76 4.04 2.25
CA PRO A 77 -8.08 3.80 2.83
C PRO A 77 -7.99 3.89 4.36
N LEU A 78 -8.42 5.01 4.93
CA LEU A 78 -8.40 5.20 6.38
C LEU A 78 -9.48 4.36 7.08
N PRO A 79 -9.16 3.71 8.21
CA PRO A 79 -10.16 3.04 9.01
C PRO A 79 -11.12 4.06 9.63
N ARG A 80 -12.38 3.65 9.84
CA ARG A 80 -13.41 4.52 10.45
C ARG A 80 -13.07 4.95 11.87
N LEU A 81 -12.34 4.11 12.59
CA LEU A 81 -11.81 4.39 13.93
C LEU A 81 -10.30 4.35 13.82
N LEU A 82 -9.65 5.48 14.07
CA LEU A 82 -8.21 5.57 13.98
C LEU A 82 -7.59 4.98 15.25
N PRO A 83 -6.62 4.05 15.13
CA PRO A 83 -5.82 3.64 16.26
C PRO A 83 -4.98 4.81 16.77
N PRO A 84 -4.51 4.77 18.04
CA PRO A 84 -3.80 5.90 18.66
C PRO A 84 -2.62 6.49 17.86
N PRO A 85 -1.78 5.70 17.14
CA PRO A 85 -0.74 6.27 16.29
C PRO A 85 -1.29 7.15 15.16
N LEU A 86 -2.37 6.72 14.51
CA LEU A 86 -3.02 7.47 13.44
C LEU A 86 -3.79 8.70 13.96
N GLU A 87 -4.34 8.65 15.17
CA GLU A 87 -4.91 9.84 15.81
C GLU A 87 -3.86 10.92 16.08
N ARG A 88 -2.66 10.53 16.55
CA ARG A 88 -1.55 11.48 16.74
C ARG A 88 -1.13 12.12 15.42
N LEU A 89 -1.05 11.32 14.35
CA LEU A 89 -0.77 11.84 13.02
C LEU A 89 -1.85 12.82 12.55
N ARG A 90 -3.13 12.51 12.74
CA ARG A 90 -4.23 13.43 12.44
C ARG A 90 -4.09 14.76 13.17
N HIS A 91 -3.76 14.72 14.45
CA HIS A 91 -3.55 15.93 15.24
C HIS A 91 -2.35 16.74 14.77
N ALA A 92 -1.23 16.10 14.44
CA ALA A 92 -0.04 16.76 13.92
C ALA A 92 -0.32 17.39 12.54
N ALA A 93 -1.00 16.67 11.65
CA ALA A 93 -1.41 17.19 10.34
C ALA A 93 -2.35 18.40 10.47
N ALA A 94 -3.32 18.36 11.38
CA ALA A 94 -4.23 19.47 11.65
C ALA A 94 -3.54 20.71 12.23
N ALA A 95 -2.41 20.52 12.93
CA ALA A 95 -1.58 21.62 13.43
C ALA A 95 -0.75 22.30 12.32
N GLN A 96 -0.79 21.78 11.08
CA GLN A 96 -0.04 22.27 9.93
C GLN A 96 1.47 22.37 10.21
N ASP A 97 1.99 21.41 10.98
CA ASP A 97 3.41 21.25 11.28
C ASP A 97 3.95 20.05 10.48
N PRO A 98 4.65 20.27 9.35
CA PRO A 98 5.14 19.19 8.49
C PRO A 98 6.12 18.26 9.20
N ASP A 99 6.99 18.80 10.05
CA ASP A 99 7.99 18.01 10.77
C ASP A 99 7.33 17.14 11.85
N ALA A 100 6.37 17.70 12.59
CA ALA A 100 5.58 16.91 13.54
C ALA A 100 4.73 15.84 12.85
N ALA A 101 4.15 16.16 11.68
CA ALA A 101 3.37 15.21 10.89
C ALA A 101 4.25 14.07 10.36
N ALA A 102 5.43 14.37 9.81
CA ALA A 102 6.38 13.37 9.35
C ALA A 102 6.84 12.44 10.48
N ASN A 103 7.17 12.99 11.65
CA ASN A 103 7.53 12.20 12.83
C ASN A 103 6.39 11.31 13.32
N ALA A 104 5.15 11.84 13.35
CA ALA A 104 3.98 11.06 13.73
C ALA A 104 3.66 9.95 12.71
N ALA A 105 3.87 10.23 11.41
CA ALA A 105 3.70 9.25 10.34
C ALA A 105 4.72 8.12 10.46
N ALA A 106 5.99 8.43 10.74
CA ALA A 106 7.03 7.43 10.93
C ALA A 106 6.71 6.50 12.11
N ALA A 107 6.16 7.06 13.18
CA ALA A 107 5.71 6.28 14.34
C ALA A 107 4.44 5.44 14.06
N ALA A 108 3.60 5.85 13.11
CA ALA A 108 2.35 5.16 12.76
C ALA A 108 2.54 4.09 11.67
N LEU A 109 3.50 4.27 10.76
CA LEU A 109 3.73 3.42 9.61
C LEU A 109 3.78 1.91 9.94
N PRO A 110 4.51 1.44 10.99
CA PRO A 110 4.58 0.01 11.30
C PRO A 110 3.23 -0.63 11.68
N SER A 111 2.23 0.18 12.04
CA SER A 111 0.90 -0.32 12.42
C SER A 111 -0.03 -0.55 11.23
N ILE A 112 0.32 -0.04 10.05
CA ILE A 112 -0.50 -0.12 8.83
C ILE A 112 0.22 -0.75 7.65
N ASP A 113 1.55 -0.80 7.71
CA ASP A 113 2.37 -1.40 6.66
C ASP A 113 2.09 -2.89 6.55
N THR A 114 1.36 -3.23 5.49
CA THR A 114 0.90 -4.59 5.20
C THR A 114 1.07 -4.86 3.72
N PRO A 115 1.33 -6.12 3.31
CA PRO A 115 1.41 -6.48 1.90
C PRO A 115 0.16 -6.06 1.11
N SER A 116 -1.01 -6.18 1.73
CA SER A 116 -2.29 -5.80 1.14
C SER A 116 -2.39 -4.30 0.85
N LEU A 117 -1.88 -3.44 1.75
CA LEU A 117 -1.85 -1.99 1.54
C LEU A 117 -0.80 -1.59 0.50
N ARG A 118 0.38 -2.22 0.52
CA ARG A 118 1.41 -2.00 -0.50
C ARG A 118 0.93 -2.43 -1.89
N ALA A 119 0.25 -3.58 -1.98
CA ALA A 119 -0.35 -4.06 -3.22
C ALA A 119 -1.51 -3.17 -3.71
N HIS A 120 -2.24 -2.51 -2.81
CA HIS A 120 -3.23 -1.52 -3.19
C HIS A 120 -2.57 -0.31 -3.89
N LEU A 121 -1.50 0.25 -3.30
CA LEU A 121 -0.77 1.36 -3.92
C LEU A 121 -0.12 0.95 -5.24
N ALA A 122 0.50 -0.22 -5.32
CA ALA A 122 1.12 -0.71 -6.56
C ALA A 122 0.10 -0.82 -7.70
N ARG A 123 -1.13 -1.28 -7.43
CA ARG A 123 -2.21 -1.30 -8.42
C ARG A 123 -2.63 0.11 -8.86
N ALA A 124 -2.62 1.07 -7.94
CA ALA A 124 -2.91 2.47 -8.28
C ALA A 124 -1.79 3.08 -9.14
N VAL A 125 -0.53 2.81 -8.83
CA VAL A 125 0.64 3.20 -9.66
C VAL A 125 0.50 2.62 -11.07
N LEU A 126 0.28 1.31 -11.20
CA LEU A 126 0.10 0.68 -12.52
C LEU A 126 -1.08 1.28 -13.29
N ALA A 127 -2.20 1.57 -12.61
CA ALA A 127 -3.34 2.22 -13.25
C ALA A 127 -3.02 3.63 -13.75
N LEU A 128 -2.17 4.40 -13.04
CA LEU A 128 -1.71 5.71 -13.50
C LEU A 128 -0.75 5.60 -14.69
N HIS A 129 0.10 4.57 -14.71
CA HIS A 129 0.96 4.30 -15.85
C HIS A 129 0.13 3.94 -17.10
N ASP A 130 -0.87 3.08 -16.93
CA ASP A 130 -1.77 2.63 -18.01
C ASP A 130 -2.72 3.75 -18.50
N ASP A 131 -3.02 4.74 -17.64
CA ASP A 131 -3.87 5.90 -17.95
C ASP A 131 -3.05 6.99 -18.67
N ASP A 132 -2.91 6.86 -19.98
CA ASP A 132 -2.24 7.84 -20.87
C ASP A 132 -0.81 8.21 -20.43
N HIS A 133 -0.10 7.26 -19.80
CA HIS A 133 1.25 7.46 -19.28
C HIS A 133 1.38 8.68 -18.36
N ARG A 134 0.42 8.87 -17.45
CA ARG A 134 0.50 9.93 -16.43
C ARG A 134 1.74 9.83 -15.54
N ILE A 135 2.39 8.67 -15.51
CA ILE A 135 3.69 8.45 -14.90
C ILE A 135 4.58 7.62 -15.85
N ASP A 136 5.87 7.96 -15.87
CA ASP A 136 6.86 7.32 -16.74
C ASP A 136 7.20 5.89 -16.28
N CYS A 137 7.78 5.09 -17.18
CA CYS A 137 8.16 3.70 -16.91
C CYS A 137 9.12 3.59 -15.73
N ASP A 138 10.04 4.53 -15.63
CA ASP A 138 11.14 4.63 -14.67
C ASP A 138 10.56 4.84 -13.25
N VAL A 139 9.67 5.83 -13.13
CA VAL A 139 8.93 6.16 -11.89
C VAL A 139 8.05 4.99 -11.48
N THR A 140 7.38 4.36 -12.44
CA THR A 140 6.55 3.17 -12.22
C THR A 140 7.41 2.03 -11.68
N ALA A 141 8.55 1.74 -12.31
CA ALA A 141 9.45 0.67 -11.89
C ALA A 141 9.99 0.91 -10.48
N TYR A 142 10.45 2.12 -10.19
CA TYR A 142 10.95 2.49 -8.86
C TYR A 142 9.87 2.32 -7.80
N ALA A 143 8.66 2.87 -8.03
CA ALA A 143 7.54 2.76 -7.10
C ALA A 143 7.14 1.30 -6.81
N ILE A 144 7.11 0.44 -7.85
CA ILE A 144 6.78 -0.98 -7.68
C ILE A 144 7.86 -1.72 -6.88
N ILE A 145 9.13 -1.41 -7.09
CA ILE A 145 10.25 -2.01 -6.35
C ILE A 145 10.25 -1.55 -4.89
N ASP A 146 10.07 -0.25 -4.63
CA ASP A 146 9.93 0.33 -3.29
C ASP A 146 8.81 -0.36 -2.49
N LEU A 147 7.65 -0.57 -3.12
CA LEU A 147 6.52 -1.25 -2.49
C LEU A 147 6.75 -2.76 -2.27
N ALA A 148 7.57 -3.41 -3.08
CA ALA A 148 7.85 -4.84 -2.97
C ALA A 148 8.97 -5.17 -1.98
N ASP A 149 9.82 -4.21 -1.62
CA ASP A 149 10.95 -4.43 -0.72
C ASP A 149 10.50 -4.72 0.72
N ASN A 150 11.38 -5.25 1.56
CA ASN A 150 11.10 -5.50 2.98
C ASN A 150 11.41 -4.29 3.87
N ASP A 151 12.12 -3.28 3.34
CA ASP A 151 12.39 -2.03 4.01
C ASP A 151 11.15 -1.11 4.03
N PRO A 152 11.13 -0.08 4.90
CA PRO A 152 10.05 0.90 4.90
C PRO A 152 9.90 1.56 3.53
N SER A 153 8.71 1.47 2.93
CA SER A 153 8.44 2.04 1.61
C SER A 153 8.27 3.56 1.69
N TYR A 154 9.01 4.28 0.84
CA TYR A 154 8.93 5.72 0.69
C TYR A 154 7.57 6.15 0.13
N LEU A 155 7.05 5.43 -0.86
CA LEU A 155 5.74 5.73 -1.44
C LEU A 155 4.62 5.52 -0.41
N LEU A 156 4.68 4.44 0.38
CA LEU A 156 3.69 4.21 1.44
C LEU A 156 3.74 5.30 2.51
N PHE A 157 4.94 5.74 2.90
CA PHE A 157 5.10 6.84 3.84
C PHE A 157 4.54 8.15 3.29
N ALA A 158 4.88 8.51 2.05
CA ALA A 158 4.37 9.71 1.37
C ALA A 158 2.84 9.67 1.24
N ALA A 159 2.28 8.52 0.84
CA ALA A 159 0.84 8.30 0.76
C ALA A 159 0.17 8.50 2.12
N LEU A 160 0.76 8.01 3.21
CA LEU A 160 0.25 8.20 4.57
C LEU A 160 0.22 9.68 4.95
N VAL A 161 1.34 10.40 4.77
CA VAL A 161 1.43 11.82 5.09
C VAL A 161 0.41 12.63 4.30
N GLN A 162 0.35 12.42 2.98
CA GLN A 162 -0.54 13.18 2.11
C GLN A 162 -2.03 12.90 2.41
N THR A 163 -2.38 11.65 2.71
CA THR A 163 -3.75 11.28 3.10
C THR A 163 -4.20 12.04 4.34
N PHE A 164 -3.34 12.15 5.35
CA PHE A 164 -3.67 12.88 6.58
C PHE A 164 -3.61 14.40 6.40
N ALA A 165 -2.70 14.92 5.59
CA ALA A 165 -2.67 16.33 5.25
C ALA A 165 -3.98 16.78 4.58
N VAL A 166 -4.48 15.98 3.63
CA VAL A 166 -5.75 16.27 2.92
C VAL A 166 -6.97 16.10 3.82
N THR A 167 -7.05 15.00 4.57
CA THR A 167 -8.21 14.74 5.45
C THR A 167 -8.28 15.67 6.66
N ALA A 168 -7.14 16.21 7.13
CA ALA A 168 -7.08 17.25 8.15
C ALA A 168 -7.35 18.66 7.60
N GLY A 169 -7.50 18.82 6.27
CA GLY A 169 -7.69 20.12 5.62
C GLY A 169 -6.41 20.98 5.54
N ALA A 170 -5.24 20.40 5.84
CA ALA A 170 -3.95 21.06 5.76
C ALA A 170 -3.40 21.13 4.32
N ALA A 171 -3.83 20.21 3.45
CA ALA A 171 -3.52 20.17 2.03
C ALA A 171 -4.79 20.10 1.17
N ARG A 172 -4.67 20.48 -0.11
CA ARG A 172 -5.72 20.28 -1.11
C ARG A 172 -5.68 18.86 -1.66
N THR A 173 -6.84 18.34 -2.05
CA THR A 173 -6.90 17.15 -2.92
C THR A 173 -6.18 17.42 -4.24
N PRO A 174 -5.80 16.38 -4.99
CA PRO A 174 -5.28 16.53 -6.37
C PRO A 174 -6.20 17.36 -7.28
N ALA A 175 -7.52 17.31 -7.06
CA ALA A 175 -8.51 18.14 -7.76
C ALA A 175 -8.61 19.59 -7.23
N GLY A 176 -7.75 20.01 -6.31
CA GLY A 176 -7.69 21.37 -5.76
C GLY A 176 -8.68 21.67 -4.63
N LEU A 177 -9.41 20.68 -4.10
CA LEU A 177 -10.43 20.86 -3.07
C LEU A 177 -9.83 20.82 -1.66
N VAL A 178 -10.34 21.66 -0.76
CA VAL A 178 -10.04 21.54 0.68
C VAL A 178 -11.18 20.74 1.32
N LEU A 179 -10.85 19.64 2.00
CA LEU A 179 -11.83 18.85 2.73
C LEU A 179 -12.15 19.54 4.07
N ALA A 180 -13.43 19.55 4.45
CA ALA A 180 -13.82 19.98 5.78
C ALA A 180 -13.27 18.98 6.80
N SER A 181 -12.39 19.44 7.68
CA SER A 181 -11.84 18.62 8.76
C SER A 181 -12.94 18.26 9.76
N ARG A 182 -12.91 17.02 10.25
CA ARG A 182 -13.81 16.49 11.28
C ARG A 182 -13.08 16.30 12.60
#